data_AF-A0A199VJI0-F1
#
_entry.id   AF-A0A199VJI0-F1
#
_cell.length_a   1.000
_cell.length_b   1.000
_cell.length_c   1.000
_cell.angle_alpha   90.00
_cell.angle_beta   90.00
_cell.angle_gamma   90.00
#
_symmetry.space_group_name_H-M   'P 1'
#
loop_
_entity.id
_entity.type
_entity.pdbx_description
1 polymer ?
#
loop_
_entity_poly.entity_id
_entity_poly.type
_entity_poly.pdbx_seq_one_letter_code
_entity_poly.pdbx_strand_id
1 'polypeptide(L)'
;MGIDNDLKMLESFADERFYSSGLSELRKDTSFRDCLVEARQLINLLVSNQPENFMNPVIREKNYGALDYKKVAAICDKFKDSPDRLFGTRCSEEVDGCAEKKAERF
;
A
#
# COMPACT_ATOMS: atom_id res chain seq x y z
N MET A 1 7.21 6.33 -5.42
CA MET A 1 6.70 5.90 -4.10
C MET A 1 7.89 5.40 -3.29
N GLY A 2 8.33 6.13 -2.25
CA GLY A 2 9.49 5.74 -1.45
C GLY A 2 9.31 4.38 -0.75
N ILE A 3 8.12 4.15 -0.19
CA ILE A 3 7.80 2.92 0.56
C ILE A 3 7.88 1.64 -0.30
N ASP A 4 7.48 1.68 -1.58
CA ASP A 4 7.63 0.53 -2.47
C ASP A 4 9.12 0.22 -2.75
N ASN A 5 9.95 1.24 -2.87
CA ASN A 5 11.39 1.08 -3.04
C ASN A 5 12.04 0.51 -1.78
N ASP A 6 11.65 1.01 -0.60
CA ASP A 6 12.15 0.51 0.68
C ASP A 6 11.75 -0.96 0.89
N LEU A 7 10.51 -1.34 0.55
CA LEU A 7 10.07 -2.73 0.64
C LEU A 7 10.83 -3.62 -0.35
N LYS A 8 11.06 -3.17 -1.59
CA LYS A 8 11.89 -3.90 -2.57
C LYS A 8 13.30 -4.12 -2.05
N MET A 9 13.92 -3.13 -1.43
CA MET A 9 15.24 -3.28 -0.81
C MET A 9 15.22 -4.35 0.30
N LEU A 10 14.16 -4.36 1.12
CA LEU A 10 14.00 -5.35 2.19
C LEU A 10 13.77 -6.78 1.67
N GLU A 11 13.01 -6.92 0.58
CA GLU A 11 12.84 -8.20 -0.11
C GLU A 11 14.15 -8.68 -0.76
N SER A 12 14.93 -7.80 -1.39
CA SER A 12 16.25 -8.16 -1.92
C SER A 12 17.21 -8.58 -0.80
N PHE A 13 17.17 -7.90 0.35
CA PHE A 13 17.91 -8.32 1.53
C PHE A 13 17.46 -9.71 2.03
N ALA A 14 16.16 -10.00 1.98
CA ALA A 14 15.61 -11.33 2.28
C ALA A 14 16.26 -12.41 1.41
N ASP A 15 16.38 -12.16 0.12
CA ASP A 15 16.89 -13.16 -0.82
C ASP A 15 18.41 -13.34 -0.69
N GLU A 16 19.15 -12.24 -0.57
CA GLU A 16 20.60 -12.25 -0.63
C GLU A 16 21.25 -12.56 0.72
N ARG A 17 20.66 -12.08 1.82
CA ARG A 17 21.34 -12.02 3.13
C ARG A 17 20.68 -12.84 4.22
N PHE A 18 19.44 -13.31 4.05
CA PHE A 18 18.71 -14.04 5.10
C PHE A 18 19.45 -15.29 5.60
N TYR A 19 19.98 -16.10 4.68
CA TYR A 19 20.77 -17.29 5.07
C TYR A 19 22.17 -16.91 5.58
N SER A 20 22.83 -15.94 4.94
CA SER A 20 24.19 -15.51 5.32
C SER A 20 24.28 -14.81 6.68
N SER A 21 23.16 -14.25 7.15
CA SER A 21 23.06 -13.54 8.43
C SER A 21 22.68 -14.46 9.60
N GLY A 22 22.51 -15.77 9.35
CA GLY A 22 22.08 -16.74 10.36
C GLY A 22 20.61 -16.59 10.80
N LEU A 23 19.84 -15.68 10.19
CA LEU A 23 18.44 -15.45 10.52
C LEU A 23 17.53 -16.63 10.14
N SER A 24 17.96 -17.48 9.21
CA SER A 24 17.29 -18.74 8.88
C SER A 24 17.24 -19.73 10.06
N GLU A 25 18.17 -19.64 11.01
CA GLU A 25 18.18 -20.50 12.20
C GLU A 25 17.18 -20.04 13.27
N LEU A 26 16.78 -18.76 13.22
CA LEU A 26 15.87 -18.14 14.19
C LEU A 26 14.41 -18.52 13.95
N ARG A 27 14.02 -18.84 12.71
CA ARG A 27 12.67 -19.30 12.36
C ARG A 27 12.72 -20.45 11.37
N LYS A 28 12.48 -21.67 11.88
CA LYS A 28 12.52 -22.90 11.09
C LYS A 28 11.36 -23.07 10.09
N ASP A 29 10.23 -22.40 10.34
CA ASP A 29 8.98 -22.67 9.60
C ASP A 29 8.52 -21.53 8.66
N THR A 30 9.21 -20.39 8.63
CA THR A 30 8.80 -19.23 7.81
C THR A 30 10.00 -18.47 7.23
N SER A 31 9.98 -18.19 5.94
CA SER A 31 10.96 -17.33 5.29
C SER A 31 10.76 -15.86 5.69
N PHE A 32 11.81 -15.03 5.59
CA PHE A 32 11.65 -13.60 5.81
C PHE A 32 10.67 -12.96 4.81
N ARG A 33 10.59 -13.50 3.59
CA ARG A 33 9.59 -13.08 2.60
C ARG A 33 8.16 -13.28 3.06
N ASP A 34 7.85 -14.36 3.77
CA ASP A 34 6.49 -14.62 4.27
C ASP A 34 5.99 -13.52 5.20
N CYS A 35 6.90 -12.87 5.94
CA CYS A 35 6.59 -11.72 6.79
C CYS A 35 6.32 -10.43 6.01
N LEU A 36 6.79 -10.35 4.76
CA LEU A 36 6.65 -9.18 3.90
C LEU A 36 5.42 -9.26 2.98
N VAL A 37 4.78 -10.44 2.86
CA VAL A 37 3.64 -10.65 1.96
C VAL A 37 2.48 -9.70 2.27
N GLU A 38 2.13 -9.51 3.54
CA GLU A 38 1.06 -8.57 3.95
C GLU A 38 1.40 -7.14 3.48
N ALA A 39 2.63 -6.69 3.72
CA ALA A 39 3.09 -5.36 3.31
C ALA A 39 3.09 -5.18 1.78
N ARG A 40 3.56 -6.19 1.03
CA ARG A 40 3.58 -6.18 -0.45
C ARG A 40 2.18 -6.08 -1.03
N GLN A 41 1.24 -6.87 -0.50
CA GLN A 41 -0.15 -6.84 -0.93
C GLN A 41 -0.82 -5.49 -0.61
N LEU A 42 -0.52 -4.91 0.55
CA LEU A 42 -1.04 -3.59 0.94
C LEU A 42 -0.50 -2.49 0.01
N ILE A 43 0.80 -2.46 -0.27
CA ILE A 43 1.39 -1.49 -1.20
C ILE A 43 0.78 -1.64 -2.60
N ASN A 44 0.63 -2.87 -3.09
CA ASN A 44 0.00 -3.12 -4.39
C ASN A 44 -1.43 -2.56 -4.43
N LEU A 45 -2.19 -2.71 -3.35
CA LEU A 45 -3.53 -2.11 -3.24
C LEU A 45 -3.46 -0.57 -3.27
N LEU A 46 -2.60 0.02 -2.44
CA LEU A 46 -2.42 1.48 -2.34
C LEU A 46 -2.00 2.11 -3.67
N VAL A 47 -1.15 1.43 -4.44
CA VAL A 47 -0.65 1.90 -5.73
C VAL A 47 -1.63 1.65 -6.89
N SER A 48 -2.50 0.63 -6.79
CA SER A 48 -3.38 0.21 -7.90
C SER A 48 -4.47 1.23 -8.30
N ASN A 49 -4.67 2.32 -7.54
CA ASN A 49 -5.77 3.28 -7.71
C ASN A 49 -7.19 2.68 -7.78
N GLN A 50 -7.37 1.42 -7.38
CA GLN A 50 -8.61 0.67 -7.54
C GLN A 50 -8.92 -0.12 -6.25
N PRO A 51 -9.19 0.58 -5.13
CA PRO A 51 -9.52 -0.08 -3.87
C PRO A 51 -10.79 -0.95 -3.95
N GLU A 52 -11.65 -0.73 -4.95
CA GLU A 52 -12.85 -1.53 -5.21
C GLU A 52 -12.51 -2.98 -5.55
N ASN A 53 -11.34 -3.24 -6.14
CA ASN A 53 -10.85 -4.58 -6.44
C ASN A 53 -10.71 -5.43 -5.17
N PHE A 54 -10.43 -4.80 -4.02
CA PHE A 54 -10.37 -5.50 -2.73
C PHE A 54 -11.76 -5.89 -2.19
N MET A 55 -12.81 -5.18 -2.59
CA MET A 55 -14.18 -5.51 -2.19
C MET A 55 -14.70 -6.75 -2.91
N ASN A 56 -14.13 -7.09 -4.06
CA ASN A 56 -14.44 -8.34 -4.75
C ASN A 56 -13.77 -9.53 -4.03
N PRO A 57 -14.54 -10.47 -3.45
CA PRO A 57 -13.98 -11.58 -2.66
C PRO A 57 -13.04 -12.48 -3.48
N VAL A 58 -13.30 -12.66 -4.77
CA VAL A 58 -12.47 -13.51 -5.66
C VAL A 58 -11.12 -12.85 -5.93
N ILE A 59 -11.12 -11.55 -6.21
CA ILE A 59 -9.89 -10.79 -6.45
C ILE A 59 -9.09 -10.66 -5.15
N ARG A 60 -9.79 -10.48 -4.02
CA ARG A 60 -9.20 -10.43 -2.68
C ARG A 60 -8.47 -11.71 -2.33
N GLU A 61 -9.13 -12.85 -2.44
CA GLU A 61 -8.51 -14.15 -2.12
C GLU A 61 -7.29 -14.41 -3.01
N LYS A 62 -7.37 -14.06 -4.30
CA LYS A 62 -6.28 -14.27 -5.26
C LYS A 62 -5.06 -13.37 -5.06
N ASN A 63 -5.26 -12.07 -4.82
CA ASN A 63 -4.17 -11.08 -4.84
C ASN A 63 -3.85 -10.47 -3.48
N TYR A 64 -4.77 -10.55 -2.53
CA TYR A 64 -4.74 -9.85 -1.24
C TYR A 64 -5.04 -10.79 -0.06
N GLY A 65 -4.82 -12.10 -0.22
CA GLY A 65 -5.21 -13.12 0.76
C GLY A 65 -4.51 -13.04 2.11
N ALA A 66 -3.38 -12.33 2.21
CA ALA A 66 -2.69 -12.09 3.49
C ALA A 66 -3.20 -10.82 4.20
N LEU A 67 -4.03 -10.00 3.55
CA LEU A 67 -4.58 -8.78 4.14
C LEU A 67 -5.83 -9.09 4.98
N ASP A 68 -5.87 -8.54 6.20
CA ASP A 68 -7.07 -8.57 7.02
C ASP A 68 -8.12 -7.57 6.50
N TYR A 69 -9.33 -8.07 6.24
CA TYR A 69 -10.43 -7.27 5.71
C TYR A 69 -10.78 -6.05 6.60
N LYS A 70 -10.78 -6.20 7.93
CA LYS A 70 -11.14 -5.12 8.85
C LYS A 70 -10.10 -4.01 8.81
N LYS A 71 -8.81 -4.38 8.78
CA LYS A 71 -7.70 -3.41 8.65
C LYS A 71 -7.81 -2.62 7.34
N VAL A 72 -8.00 -3.32 6.21
CA VAL A 72 -8.07 -2.67 4.90
C VAL A 72 -9.33 -1.84 4.75
N ALA A 73 -10.49 -2.31 5.23
CA ALA A 73 -11.72 -1.52 5.22
C ALA A 73 -11.55 -0.20 5.98
N ALA A 74 -10.93 -0.22 7.17
CA ALA A 74 -10.65 0.99 7.94
C ALA A 74 -9.70 1.96 7.21
N ILE A 75 -8.72 1.44 6.47
CA ILE A 75 -7.84 2.24 5.61
C ILE A 75 -8.67 2.86 4.48
N CYS A 76 -9.42 2.06 3.71
CA CYS A 76 -10.26 2.54 2.63
C CYS A 76 -11.24 3.63 3.08
N ASP A 77 -11.86 3.47 4.25
CA ASP A 77 -12.78 4.48 4.80
C ASP A 77 -12.06 5.77 5.19
N LYS A 78 -10.85 5.69 5.78
CA LYS A 78 -10.04 6.88 6.09
C LYS A 78 -9.58 7.65 4.85
N PHE A 79 -9.33 6.96 3.73
CA PHE A 79 -8.82 7.57 2.52
C PHE A 79 -9.90 7.99 1.51
N LYS A 80 -11.17 7.66 1.74
CA LYS A 80 -12.30 8.12 0.91
C LYS A 80 -12.47 9.65 0.93
N ASP A 81 -12.22 10.28 2.08
CA ASP A 81 -12.42 11.71 2.30
C ASP A 81 -11.14 12.55 2.19
N SER A 82 -10.00 11.93 1.83
CA SER A 82 -8.72 12.65 1.68
C SER A 82 -8.62 13.32 0.30
N PRO A 83 -8.46 14.66 0.21
CA PRO A 83 -8.30 15.37 -1.06
C PRO A 83 -7.01 14.96 -1.78
N ASP A 84 -5.99 14.58 -1.02
CA ASP A 84 -4.83 13.84 -1.51
C ASP A 84 -5.23 12.38 -1.68
N ARG A 85 -5.88 12.06 -2.81
CA ARG A 85 -6.18 10.68 -3.20
C ARG A 85 -4.85 9.96 -3.41
N LEU A 86 -4.35 9.35 -2.34
CA LEU A 86 -3.14 8.51 -2.30
C LEU A 86 -3.17 7.41 -3.36
N PHE A 87 -4.38 7.06 -3.79
CA PHE A 87 -4.66 6.06 -4.80
C PHE A 87 -4.40 6.55 -6.23
N GLY A 88 -4.55 7.83 -6.55
CA GLY A 88 -4.17 8.32 -7.88
C GLY A 88 -4.93 9.56 -8.30
N THR A 89 -4.35 10.69 -7.96
CA THR A 89 -4.03 11.75 -8.92
C THR A 89 -2.79 12.43 -8.34
N ARG A 90 -1.64 12.30 -9.00
CA ARG A 90 -0.57 13.29 -8.82
C ARG A 90 -1.12 14.57 -9.43
N CYS A 91 -1.68 15.46 -8.62
CA CYS A 91 -1.74 16.84 -9.02
C CYS A 91 -0.27 17.27 -9.06
N SER A 92 0.28 17.41 -10.27
CA SER A 92 1.53 18.13 -10.43
C SER A 92 1.24 19.55 -9.96
N GLU A 93 1.62 19.89 -8.73
CA GLU A 93 1.76 21.29 -8.34
C GLU A 93 2.98 21.85 -9.07
N GLU A 94 2.83 22.09 -10.37
CA GLU A 94 3.16 23.42 -10.86
C GLU A 94 2.18 24.34 -10.12
N VAL A 95 2.77 25.18 -9.29
CA VAL A 95 2.10 26.21 -8.50
C VAL A 95 0.98 26.91 -9.27
N ASP A 96 -0.08 27.17 -8.52
CA ASP A 96 -1.12 28.17 -8.73
C ASP A 96 -2.44 27.66 -9.37
N GLY A 97 -3.52 27.74 -8.58
CA GLY A 97 -4.88 27.65 -9.12
C GLY A 97 -5.78 26.58 -8.53
N CYS A 98 -5.92 26.48 -7.21
CA CYS A 98 -7.17 25.98 -6.65
C CYS A 98 -7.55 26.71 -5.36
N ALA A 99 -8.20 27.87 -5.54
CA ALA A 99 -8.98 28.52 -4.49
C ALA A 99 -10.27 29.05 -5.10
N GLU A 100 -11.28 28.19 -5.15
CA GLU A 100 -12.66 28.62 -5.33
C GLU A 100 -13.14 29.27 -4.02
N LYS A 101 -13.42 30.58 -4.04
CA LYS A 101 -14.23 31.24 -3.02
C LYS A 101 -15.42 31.92 -3.68
N LYS A 102 -16.60 31.35 -3.44
CA LYS A 102 -17.88 32.05 -3.60
C LYS A 102 -18.17 32.91 -2.38
N ALA A 103 -18.51 34.18 -2.62
CA ALA A 103 -19.30 35.13 -1.82
C ALA A 103 -18.93 36.54 -2.36
N GLU A 104 -19.79 37.53 -2.62
CA GLU A 104 -21.14 37.81 -2.16
C GLU A 104 -21.75 38.88 -3.10
N ARG A 105 -23.08 38.96 -3.13
CA ARG A 105 -23.86 40.03 -3.77
C ARG A 105 -23.49 41.40 -3.18
N PHE A 106 -23.36 42.43 -4.01
CA PHE A 106 -24.31 43.55 -4.19
C PHE A 106 -23.80 44.49 -5.30
#